data_AF-A0A9P5A5P3-F1
#
_entry.id   AF-A0A9P5A5P3-F1
#
_cell.length_a   1.000
_cell.length_b   1.000
_cell.length_c   1.000
_cell.angle_alpha   90.00
_cell.angle_beta   90.00
_cell.angle_gamma   90.00
#
_symmetry.space_group_name_H-M   'P 1'
#
loop_
_entity.id
_entity.type
_entity.pdbx_description
1 polymer ?
#
loop_
_entity_poly.entity_id
_entity_poly.type
_entity_poly.pdbx_seq_one_letter_code
_entity_poly.pdbx_strand_id
1 'polypeptide(L)'
;MFTGWLAGLDESCWNTGQDLLGGKPQHPLGTFWAERFLNCPGSPSISGPAKKKRVQPARESPQRSATHMLTEDTRSKASVAGLRGHFFPFGGGAFRCPGEALAKQVIFASVAMVLQSYDLRLIDPDEARKIEPGHRELPFGLHSFDRPVPVEVCKLPET
;
A
#
# COMPACT_ATOMS: atom_id res chain seq x y z
N MET A 1 -4.06 -16.63 -14.86
CA MET A 1 -4.75 -15.70 -13.93
C MET A 1 -3.86 -15.46 -12.74
N PHE A 2 -3.59 -14.20 -12.40
CA PHE A 2 -2.70 -13.84 -11.30
C PHE A 2 -3.43 -13.92 -9.96
N THR A 3 -2.95 -14.79 -9.07
CA THR A 3 -3.46 -14.91 -7.71
C THR A 3 -3.26 -13.63 -6.89
N GLY A 4 -2.19 -12.87 -7.15
CA GLY A 4 -1.92 -11.60 -6.48
C GLY A 4 -2.92 -10.49 -6.82
N TRP A 5 -3.34 -10.39 -8.10
CA TRP A 5 -4.33 -9.40 -8.52
C TRP A 5 -5.71 -9.71 -7.94
N LEU A 6 -6.17 -10.96 -8.03
CA LEU A 6 -7.44 -11.40 -7.44
C LEU A 6 -7.45 -11.20 -5.93
N ALA A 7 -6.37 -11.54 -5.23
CA ALA A 7 -6.29 -11.37 -3.78
C ALA A 7 -6.15 -9.90 -3.34
N GLY A 8 -5.58 -9.04 -4.18
CA GLY A 8 -5.53 -7.59 -3.97
C GLY A 8 -6.88 -6.89 -4.11
N LEU A 9 -7.85 -7.52 -4.79
CA LEU A 9 -9.21 -7.02 -4.99
C LEU A 9 -10.27 -7.77 -4.16
N ASP A 10 -9.86 -8.58 -3.19
CA ASP A 10 -10.78 -9.30 -2.31
C ASP A 10 -11.35 -8.39 -1.22
N GLU A 11 -12.56 -7.89 -1.45
CA GLU A 11 -13.29 -7.05 -0.49
C GLU A 11 -13.62 -7.76 0.82
N SER A 12 -13.57 -9.09 0.88
CA SER A 12 -13.76 -9.82 2.15
C SER A 12 -12.54 -9.72 3.07
N CYS A 13 -11.36 -9.49 2.50
CA CYS A 13 -10.09 -9.39 3.22
C CYS A 13 -9.70 -7.94 3.52
N TRP A 14 -9.77 -7.07 2.51
CA TRP A 14 -9.23 -5.71 2.59
C TRP A 14 -10.17 -4.71 3.25
N ASN A 15 -9.64 -3.87 4.13
CA ASN A 15 -10.36 -2.77 4.76
C ASN A 15 -10.75 -1.74 3.70
N THR A 16 -12.05 -1.49 3.53
CA THR A 16 -12.62 -0.55 2.57
C THR A 16 -13.20 0.72 3.23
N GLY A 17 -12.83 0.98 4.49
CA GLY A 17 -13.37 2.06 5.31
C GLY A 17 -14.74 1.71 5.89
N GLN A 18 -15.51 2.73 6.27
CA GLN A 18 -16.90 2.56 6.74
C GLN A 18 -17.85 2.35 5.55
N ASP A 19 -18.92 1.58 5.77
CA ASP A 19 -19.99 1.45 4.76
C ASP A 19 -20.79 2.75 4.72
N LEU A 20 -20.83 3.40 3.55
CA LEU A 20 -21.60 4.62 3.34
C LEU A 20 -23.11 4.29 3.25
N LEU A 21 -23.97 5.26 3.58
CA LEU A 21 -25.42 5.15 3.34
C LEU A 21 -25.65 4.86 1.85
N GLY A 22 -26.04 3.63 1.53
CA GLY A 22 -26.12 3.14 0.14
C GLY A 22 -25.27 1.90 -0.16
N GLY A 23 -24.57 1.35 0.83
CA GLY A 23 -23.87 0.06 0.71
C GLY A 23 -22.59 0.12 -0.13
N LYS A 24 -22.11 1.33 -0.47
CA LYS A 24 -20.83 1.52 -1.17
C LYS A 24 -19.68 1.65 -0.17
N PRO A 25 -18.52 1.02 -0.45
CA PRO A 25 -17.34 1.20 0.37
C PRO A 25 -16.83 2.64 0.28
N GLN A 26 -16.39 3.21 1.42
CA GLN A 26 -15.74 4.51 1.46
C GLN A 26 -14.44 4.55 0.62
N HIS A 27 -13.70 3.43 0.60
CA HIS A 27 -12.44 3.29 -0.13
C HIS A 27 -12.42 1.98 -0.94
N PRO A 28 -13.00 1.98 -2.17
CA PRO A 28 -12.98 0.84 -3.08
C PRO A 28 -11.57 0.29 -3.33
N LEU A 29 -11.44 -1.00 -3.65
CA LEU A 29 -10.12 -1.61 -3.90
C LEU A 29 -9.53 -1.26 -5.26
N GLY A 30 -10.36 -0.85 -6.21
CA GLY A 30 -9.91 -0.29 -7.49
C GLY A 30 -9.36 1.13 -7.40
N THR A 31 -9.33 1.74 -6.20
CA THR A 31 -8.85 3.11 -5.99
C THR A 31 -7.69 3.11 -5.00
N PHE A 32 -6.66 3.91 -5.32
CA PHE A 32 -5.51 4.08 -4.45
C PHE A 32 -5.89 4.80 -3.15
N TRP A 33 -5.48 4.23 -2.01
CA TRP A 33 -5.67 4.80 -0.67
C TRP A 33 -4.46 4.42 0.19
N ALA A 34 -3.55 5.37 0.42
CA ALA A 34 -2.26 5.12 1.08
C ALA A 34 -2.44 4.78 2.57
N GLU A 35 -3.37 5.45 3.23
CA GLU A 35 -3.65 5.34 4.66
C GLU A 35 -4.27 3.99 5.02
N ARG A 36 -4.66 3.18 4.02
CA ARG A 36 -5.09 1.79 4.20
C ARG A 36 -4.06 0.97 4.99
N PHE A 37 -2.78 1.26 4.81
CA PHE A 37 -1.69 0.56 5.50
C PHE A 37 -1.33 1.18 6.86
N LEU A 38 -2.07 2.18 7.33
CA LEU A 38 -1.80 2.83 8.62
C LEU A 38 -2.71 2.28 9.71
N ASN A 39 -2.10 1.79 10.78
CA ASN A 39 -2.76 1.52 12.05
C ASN A 39 -2.72 2.80 12.89
N CYS A 40 -3.89 3.38 13.14
CA CYS A 40 -4.05 4.59 13.95
C CYS A 40 -4.60 4.18 15.34
N PRO A 41 -3.75 4.10 16.39
CA PRO A 41 -4.23 3.83 17.74
C PRO A 41 -5.09 5.02 18.23
N GLY A 42 -6.28 4.72 18.78
CA GLY A 42 -7.18 5.74 19.33
C GLY A 42 -8.21 6.33 18.35
N SER A 43 -8.15 6.00 17.06
CA SER A 43 -9.22 6.41 16.12
C SER A 43 -10.49 5.59 16.36
N PRO A 44 -11.69 6.22 16.35
CA PRO A 44 -12.97 5.51 16.36
C PRO A 44 -13.26 4.76 15.05
N SER A 45 -12.54 5.09 13.96
CA SER A 45 -12.71 4.45 12.66
C SER A 45 -11.86 3.17 12.51
N ILE A 46 -12.29 2.27 11.61
CA ILE A 46 -11.52 1.06 11.25
C ILE A 46 -10.22 1.50 10.56
N SER A 47 -9.08 1.25 11.22
CA SER A 47 -7.73 1.47 10.69
C SER A 47 -7.01 0.15 10.40
N GLY A 48 -5.94 0.22 9.62
CA GLY A 48 -5.18 -0.94 9.15
C GLY A 48 -5.76 -1.59 7.90
N PRO A 49 -4.98 -2.43 7.20
CA PRO A 49 -5.34 -2.81 5.84
C PRO A 49 -6.29 -4.01 5.75
N ALA A 50 -6.39 -4.82 6.79
CA ALA A 50 -7.28 -5.97 6.82
C ALA A 50 -8.59 -5.64 7.56
N LYS A 51 -9.72 -6.15 7.06
CA LYS A 51 -10.98 -6.13 7.80
C LYS A 51 -10.81 -6.92 9.09
N LYS A 52 -11.19 -6.33 10.23
CA LYS A 52 -11.25 -7.03 11.51
C LYS A 52 -12.37 -8.07 11.41
N LYS A 53 -12.04 -9.35 11.15
CA LYS A 53 -13.05 -10.43 11.25
C LYS A 53 -13.61 -10.42 12.66
N ARG A 54 -14.94 -10.29 12.79
CA ARG A 54 -15.63 -10.19 14.08
C ARG A 54 -15.48 -11.44 14.97
N VAL A 55 -14.88 -12.52 14.46
CA VAL A 55 -14.68 -13.77 15.21
C VAL A 55 -13.37 -14.43 14.75
N GLN A 56 -12.35 -14.40 15.61
CA GLN A 56 -11.57 -15.55 16.08
C GLN A 56 -10.57 -15.07 17.16
N PRO A 57 -10.42 -15.78 18.29
CA PRO A 57 -9.49 -15.38 19.34
C PRO A 57 -8.06 -15.43 18.79
N ALA A 58 -7.31 -14.36 19.03
CA ALA A 58 -5.92 -14.26 18.64
C ALA A 58 -5.12 -15.38 19.32
N ARG A 59 -4.42 -16.21 18.55
CA ARG A 59 -3.20 -16.85 19.06
C ARG A 59 -2.17 -15.74 19.22
N GLU A 60 -1.86 -15.40 20.46
CA GLU A 60 -0.75 -14.52 20.79
C GLU A 60 0.54 -15.11 20.22
N SER A 61 1.11 -14.42 19.24
CA SER A 61 2.47 -14.68 18.79
C SER A 61 3.41 -14.14 19.89
N PRO A 62 4.53 -14.82 20.23
CA PRO A 62 5.39 -14.39 21.33
C PRO A 62 5.85 -12.96 21.11
N GLN A 63 5.46 -12.06 22.02
CA GLN A 63 5.96 -10.69 22.08
C GLN A 63 7.49 -10.75 22.17
N ARG A 64 8.18 -10.18 21.18
CA ARG A 64 9.57 -9.76 21.38
C ARG A 64 9.53 -8.71 22.48
N SER A 65 10.25 -8.98 23.56
CA SER A 65 10.35 -8.15 24.76
C SER A 65 10.65 -6.71 24.38
N ALA A 66 9.70 -5.82 24.66
CA ALA A 66 9.88 -4.39 24.51
C ALA A 66 10.81 -3.90 25.62
N THR A 67 12.06 -3.61 25.28
CA THR A 67 12.88 -2.77 26.14
C THR A 67 12.30 -1.36 26.12
N HIS A 68 11.90 -0.94 27.30
CA HIS A 68 11.29 0.32 27.69
C HIS A 68 12.14 1.54 27.29
N MET A 69 11.65 2.43 26.43
CA MET A 69 12.08 3.84 26.40
C MET A 69 10.93 4.76 25.95
N LEU A 70 10.53 5.60 26.92
CA LEU A 70 9.90 6.92 26.89
C LEU A 70 8.97 7.33 25.73
N THR A 71 7.71 7.61 26.12
CA THR A 71 6.73 8.52 25.48
C THR A 71 6.56 8.37 23.97
N GLU A 72 5.89 7.30 23.54
CA GLU A 72 5.54 7.13 22.12
C GLU A 72 4.11 7.64 21.87
N ASP A 73 4.02 8.92 21.51
CA ASP A 73 2.82 9.59 21.00
C ASP A 73 2.10 8.70 19.98
N THR A 74 0.76 8.68 20.06
CA THR A 74 -0.28 8.84 19.03
C THR A 74 0.11 8.80 17.53
N ARG A 75 1.10 8.01 17.13
CA ARG A 75 1.65 8.00 15.78
C ARG A 75 1.13 6.80 15.02
N SER A 76 0.57 7.06 13.85
CA SER A 76 0.13 6.03 12.92
C SER A 76 1.30 5.13 12.53
N LYS A 77 1.13 3.81 12.67
CA LYS A 77 2.18 2.82 12.36
C LYS A 77 1.82 2.09 11.06
N ALA A 78 2.75 2.02 10.12
CA ALA A 78 2.57 1.23 8.90
C ALA A 78 2.43 -0.26 9.24
N SER A 79 1.47 -0.94 8.65
CA SER A 79 1.11 -2.32 8.96
C SER A 79 0.63 -3.05 7.72
N VAL A 80 1.04 -4.32 7.62
CA VAL A 80 0.51 -5.32 6.67
C VAL A 80 -0.13 -6.49 7.41
N ALA A 81 -0.41 -6.32 8.71
CA ALA A 81 -0.99 -7.35 9.55
C ALA A 81 -2.38 -7.75 9.03
N GLY A 82 -2.69 -9.05 9.10
CA GLY A 82 -3.98 -9.59 8.62
C GLY A 82 -4.05 -9.85 7.12
N LEU A 83 -3.08 -9.41 6.31
CA LEU A 83 -3.05 -9.64 4.86
C LEU A 83 -2.29 -10.91 4.43
N ARG A 84 -2.09 -11.87 5.34
CA ARG A 84 -1.41 -13.13 5.00
C ARG A 84 -2.19 -13.83 3.88
N GLY A 85 -1.48 -14.20 2.81
CA GLY A 85 -2.09 -14.81 1.63
C GLY A 85 -2.86 -13.87 0.71
N HIS A 86 -2.95 -12.57 1.03
CA HIS A 86 -3.64 -11.56 0.22
C HIS A 86 -2.76 -10.39 -0.21
N PHE A 87 -1.60 -10.21 0.44
CA PHE A 87 -0.61 -9.21 0.05
C PHE A 87 0.80 -9.80 0.07
N PHE A 88 1.33 -10.07 -1.13
CA PHE A 88 2.64 -10.67 -1.35
C PHE A 88 3.32 -10.03 -2.59
N PRO A 89 3.60 -8.71 -2.57
CA PRO A 89 4.17 -8.00 -3.72
C PRO A 89 5.57 -8.49 -4.13
N PHE A 90 6.23 -9.24 -3.24
CA PHE A 90 7.55 -9.86 -3.47
C PHE A 90 7.47 -11.40 -3.53
N GLY A 91 6.28 -11.97 -3.76
CA GLY A 91 6.05 -13.41 -3.71
C GLY A 91 6.02 -13.97 -2.28
N GLY A 92 6.02 -15.29 -2.14
CA GLY A 92 5.92 -15.99 -0.86
C GLY A 92 6.50 -17.41 -0.89
N GLY A 93 6.72 -17.98 0.29
CA GLY A 93 7.31 -19.31 0.44
C GLY A 93 8.74 -19.39 -0.11
N ALA A 94 9.06 -20.51 -0.77
CA ALA A 94 10.37 -20.77 -1.37
C ALA A 94 10.73 -19.82 -2.53
N PHE A 95 9.73 -19.16 -3.13
CA PHE A 95 9.91 -18.24 -4.26
C PHE A 95 9.75 -16.77 -3.86
N ARG A 96 9.98 -16.45 -2.58
CA ARG A 96 10.04 -15.05 -2.13
C ARG A 96 11.26 -14.36 -2.75
N CYS A 97 11.07 -13.14 -3.24
CA CYS A 97 12.15 -12.34 -3.82
C CYS A 97 13.28 -12.14 -2.80
N PRO A 98 14.51 -12.62 -3.07
CA PRO A 98 15.63 -12.45 -2.15
C PRO A 98 16.05 -10.97 -2.03
N GLY A 99 15.71 -10.14 -3.02
CA GLY A 99 15.99 -8.71 -3.04
C GLY A 99 14.97 -7.84 -2.32
N GLU A 100 13.94 -8.38 -1.65
CA GLU A 100 12.87 -7.58 -1.05
C GLU A 100 13.38 -6.49 -0.09
N ALA A 101 14.33 -6.84 0.79
CA ALA A 101 14.87 -5.89 1.75
C ALA A 101 15.55 -4.72 1.05
N LEU A 102 16.40 -5.01 0.05
CA LEU A 102 17.08 -4.00 -0.76
C LEU A 102 16.08 -3.16 -1.57
N ALA A 103 15.12 -3.81 -2.24
CA ALA A 103 14.12 -3.13 -3.05
C ALA A 103 13.31 -2.11 -2.24
N LYS A 104 12.88 -2.47 -1.02
CA LYS A 104 12.20 -1.52 -0.12
C LYS A 104 13.08 -0.31 0.20
N GLN A 105 14.34 -0.53 0.57
CA GLN A 105 15.26 0.57 0.89
C GLN A 105 15.50 1.48 -0.32
N VAL A 106 15.73 0.90 -1.50
CA VAL A 106 15.94 1.66 -2.75
C VAL A 106 14.70 2.46 -3.11
N ILE A 107 13.50 1.90 -3.01
CA ILE A 107 12.24 2.62 -3.30
C ILE A 107 12.08 3.79 -2.32
N PHE A 108 12.25 3.56 -1.02
CA PHE A 108 12.12 4.64 -0.02
C PHE A 108 13.15 5.75 -0.24
N ALA A 109 14.42 5.39 -0.44
CA ALA A 109 15.47 6.37 -0.69
C ALA A 109 15.21 7.16 -1.97
N SER A 110 14.83 6.49 -3.06
CA SER A 110 14.55 7.14 -4.35
C SER A 110 13.38 8.12 -4.25
N VAL A 111 12.27 7.70 -3.65
CA VAL A 111 11.10 8.58 -3.44
C VAL A 111 11.47 9.76 -2.55
N ALA A 112 12.20 9.53 -1.46
CA ALA A 112 12.64 10.59 -0.57
C ALA A 112 13.54 11.60 -1.28
N MET A 113 14.49 11.14 -2.11
CA MET A 113 15.37 12.01 -2.89
C MET A 113 14.59 12.82 -3.92
N VAL A 114 13.69 12.18 -4.66
CA VAL A 114 12.87 12.85 -5.67
C VAL A 114 12.01 13.95 -5.03
N LEU A 115 11.31 13.64 -3.93
CA LEU A 115 10.46 14.61 -3.22
C LEU A 115 11.24 15.74 -2.55
N GLN A 116 12.51 15.53 -2.18
CA GLN A 116 13.35 16.57 -1.59
C GLN A 116 13.97 17.50 -2.63
N SER A 117 14.20 17.02 -3.85
CA SER A 117 14.96 17.76 -4.87
C SER A 117 14.11 18.27 -6.03
N TYR A 118 12.90 17.74 -6.24
CA TYR A 118 12.10 18.04 -7.41
C TYR A 118 10.62 18.24 -7.07
N ASP A 119 9.99 19.18 -7.78
CA ASP A 119 8.54 19.29 -7.93
C ASP A 119 8.12 18.55 -9.20
N LEU A 120 7.13 17.65 -9.07
CA LEU A 120 6.63 16.81 -10.15
C LEU A 120 5.17 17.15 -10.43
N ARG A 121 4.87 17.54 -11.67
CA ARG A 121 3.51 17.89 -12.10
C ARG A 121 3.08 17.06 -13.29
N LEU A 122 1.85 16.56 -13.26
CA LEU A 122 1.24 15.93 -14.43
C LEU A 122 0.96 17.03 -15.47
N ILE A 123 1.41 16.83 -16.71
CA ILE A 123 1.14 17.80 -17.79
C ILE A 123 -0.36 17.81 -18.12
N ASP A 124 -0.97 16.63 -18.18
CA ASP A 124 -2.41 16.46 -18.40
C ASP A 124 -2.97 15.44 -17.38
N PRO A 125 -3.54 15.91 -16.26
CA PRO A 125 -4.11 15.04 -15.25
C PRO A 125 -5.32 14.23 -15.73
N ASP A 126 -6.10 14.74 -16.68
CA ASP A 126 -7.31 14.09 -17.17
C ASP A 126 -6.98 12.95 -18.14
N GLU A 127 -5.97 13.13 -18.99
CA GLU A 127 -5.42 12.04 -19.80
C GLU A 127 -4.68 11.01 -18.96
N ALA A 128 -3.94 11.44 -17.93
CA ALA A 128 -3.24 10.54 -17.03
C ALA A 128 -4.20 9.58 -16.31
N ARG A 129 -5.43 10.01 -15.99
CA ARG A 129 -6.47 9.17 -15.37
C ARG A 129 -7.02 8.07 -16.29
N LYS A 130 -6.86 8.21 -17.60
CA LYS A 130 -7.34 7.25 -18.60
C LYS A 130 -6.30 6.17 -18.92
N ILE A 131 -5.11 6.25 -18.33
CA ILE A 131 -4.03 5.29 -18.51
C ILE A 131 -4.36 4.01 -17.75
N GLU A 132 -4.25 2.88 -18.43
CA GLU A 132 -4.61 1.57 -17.90
C GLU A 132 -3.34 0.69 -17.75
N PRO A 133 -3.39 -0.36 -16.91
CA PRO A 133 -2.30 -1.32 -16.86
C PRO A 133 -2.08 -2.00 -18.22
N GLY A 134 -0.84 -2.00 -18.70
CA GLY A 134 -0.36 -2.71 -19.89
C GLY A 134 -0.28 -4.22 -19.67
N HIS A 135 -1.39 -4.83 -19.26
CA HIS A 135 -1.49 -6.22 -18.77
C HIS A 135 -1.10 -7.29 -19.80
N ARG A 136 -0.80 -6.87 -21.05
CA ARG A 136 -0.44 -7.71 -22.20
C ARG A 136 1.02 -8.17 -22.20
N GLU A 137 1.93 -7.52 -21.48
CA GLU A 137 3.34 -7.80 -21.70
C GLU A 137 3.86 -9.01 -20.93
N LEU A 138 3.58 -9.18 -19.63
CA LEU A 138 3.96 -10.40 -18.90
C LEU A 138 3.06 -10.69 -17.70
N PRO A 139 2.71 -11.96 -17.45
CA PRO A 139 1.97 -12.36 -16.28
C PRO A 139 2.85 -12.46 -15.01
N PHE A 140 3.89 -11.63 -14.88
CA PHE A 140 4.85 -11.68 -13.77
C PHE A 140 5.32 -10.28 -13.37
N GLY A 141 5.41 -10.02 -12.06
CA GLY A 141 6.03 -8.79 -11.53
C GLY A 141 5.15 -7.54 -11.61
N LEU A 142 5.81 -6.38 -11.72
CA LEU A 142 5.16 -5.07 -11.78
C LEU A 142 4.59 -4.84 -13.18
N HIS A 143 3.36 -4.33 -13.25
CA HIS A 143 2.72 -3.99 -14.51
C HIS A 143 3.17 -2.59 -14.96
N SER A 144 3.65 -2.50 -16.21
CA SER A 144 3.78 -1.24 -16.92
C SER A 144 2.39 -0.66 -17.21
N PHE A 145 2.34 0.64 -17.48
CA PHE A 145 1.17 1.29 -18.07
C PHE A 145 1.10 0.97 -19.57
N ASP A 146 -0.11 1.09 -20.14
CA ASP A 146 -0.35 0.94 -21.59
C ASP A 146 0.31 2.05 -22.42
N ARG A 147 0.63 3.19 -21.80
CA ARG A 147 1.37 4.31 -22.40
C ARG A 147 2.14 5.14 -21.35
N PRO A 148 3.16 5.93 -21.75
CA PRO A 148 3.86 6.85 -20.85
C PRO A 148 2.93 7.91 -20.25
N VAL A 149 3.21 8.34 -19.01
CA VAL A 149 2.54 9.46 -18.34
C VAL A 149 3.44 10.69 -18.44
N PRO A 150 3.06 11.74 -19.21
CA PRO A 150 3.88 12.94 -19.33
C PRO A 150 3.92 13.73 -18.01
N VAL A 151 5.12 14.05 -17.54
CA VAL A 151 5.36 14.81 -16.30
C VAL A 151 6.32 15.97 -16.54
N GLU A 152 6.02 17.12 -15.95
CA GLU A 152 6.94 18.23 -15.80
C GLU A 152 7.76 18.02 -14.51
N VAL A 153 9.08 18.20 -14.61
CA VAL A 153 10.03 18.01 -13.50
C VAL A 153 10.81 19.30 -13.30
N CYS A 154 10.62 19.93 -12.14
CA CYS A 154 11.28 21.18 -11.78
C CYS A 154 12.21 20.96 -10.58
N LYS A 155 13.49 21.33 -10.67
CA LYS A 155 14.40 21.28 -9.52
C LYS A 155 13.96 22.30 -8.46
N LEU A 156 13.85 21.86 -7.21
CA LEU A 156 13.57 22.75 -6.09
C LEU A 156 14.79 23.66 -5.82
N PRO A 157 14.58 24.91 -5.37
CA PRO A 157 15.68 25.78 -4.98
C PRO A 157 16.45 25.13 -3.82
N GLU A 158 17.78 25.26 -3.86
CA GLU A 158 18.64 24.78 -2.78
C GLU A 158 18.36 25.63 -1.53
N THR A 159 17.85 24.98 -0.48
CA THR A 159 17.61 25.57 0.85
C THR A 159 18.90 25.73 1.63
#